data_AF-A0A357V5T4-F1
#
_entry.id   AF-A0A357V5T4-F1
#
_cell.length_a   1.000
_cell.length_b   1.000
_cell.length_c   1.000
_cell.angle_alpha   90.00
_cell.angle_beta   90.00
_cell.angle_gamma   90.00
#
_symmetry.space_group_name_H-M   'P 1'
#
loop_
_entity.id
_entity.type
_entity.pdbx_description
1 polymer ?
#
loop_
_entity_poly.entity_id
_entity_poly.type
_entity_poly.pdbx_seq_one_letter_code
_entity_poly.pdbx_strand_id
1 'polypeptide(L)' 'LALEAHVEKPDESTLFANFPLFHADHHAIEFLCDYLRLLTLGASNPHEIESVMDAELEKHHEELHAISGAWQSMA' A
#
# COMPACT_ATOMS: atom_id res chain seq x y z
N LEU A 1 -2.34 19.38 -5.59
CA LEU A 1 -3.16 19.46 -6.81
C LEU A 1 -2.92 18.30 -7.78
N ALA A 2 -1.75 18.14 -8.41
CA ALA A 2 -1.58 17.04 -9.39
C ALA A 2 -1.67 15.64 -8.74
N LEU A 3 -1.06 15.43 -7.57
CA LEU A 3 -1.02 14.12 -6.91
C LEU A 3 -2.37 13.71 -6.30
N GLU A 4 -3.17 14.67 -5.80
CA GLU A 4 -4.47 14.38 -5.17
C GLU A 4 -5.42 13.66 -6.12
N ALA A 5 -5.50 14.08 -7.39
CA ALA A 5 -6.34 13.43 -8.39
C ALA A 5 -5.92 11.97 -8.65
N HIS A 6 -4.61 11.69 -8.62
CA HIS A 6 -4.08 10.34 -8.76
C HIS A 6 -4.37 9.47 -7.54
N VAL A 7 -4.42 10.06 -6.33
CA VAL A 7 -4.68 9.36 -5.06
C VAL A 7 -6.18 9.15 -4.79
N GLU A 8 -7.04 10.06 -5.24
CA GLU A 8 -8.50 9.90 -5.14
C GLU A 8 -9.06 8.96 -6.20
N LYS A 9 -8.45 8.93 -7.39
CA LYS A 9 -8.86 8.11 -8.52
C LYS A 9 -7.67 7.33 -9.13
N PRO A 10 -7.11 6.35 -8.39
CA PRO A 10 -5.98 5.57 -8.86
C PRO A 10 -6.26 4.80 -10.16
N ASP A 11 -7.51 4.40 -10.41
CA ASP A 11 -7.91 3.69 -11.64
C ASP A 11 -7.85 4.57 -12.90
N GLU A 12 -8.13 5.87 -12.76
CA GLU A 12 -8.07 6.86 -13.85
C GLU A 12 -6.66 7.50 -13.97
N SER A 13 -5.72 7.08 -13.12
CA SER A 13 -4.40 7.69 -13.00
C SER A 13 -3.49 7.36 -14.17
N THR A 14 -3.22 8.35 -15.01
CA THR A 14 -2.20 8.24 -16.06
C THR A 14 -0.79 8.03 -15.51
N LEU A 15 -0.55 8.39 -14.24
CA LEU A 15 0.72 8.12 -13.54
C LEU A 15 0.87 6.63 -13.26
N PHE A 16 -0.16 6.01 -12.65
CA PHE A 16 -0.11 4.59 -12.29
C PHE A 16 -0.27 3.66 -13.50
N ALA A 17 -0.92 4.13 -14.57
CA ALA A 17 -0.97 3.40 -15.84
C ALA A 17 0.41 3.08 -16.44
N ASN A 18 1.47 3.83 -16.06
CA ASN A 18 2.85 3.52 -16.47
C ASN A 18 3.44 2.29 -15.74
N PHE A 19 2.79 1.83 -14.66
CA PHE A 19 3.22 0.73 -13.81
C PHE A 19 2.14 -0.37 -13.77
N PRO A 20 1.86 -1.07 -14.88
CA PRO A 20 0.73 -1.98 -15.00
C PRO A 20 0.75 -3.16 -14.00
N LEU A 21 1.94 -3.62 -13.60
CA LEU A 21 2.07 -4.68 -12.59
C LEU A 21 1.56 -4.20 -11.22
N PHE A 22 1.96 -2.99 -10.82
CA PHE A 22 1.51 -2.36 -9.58
C PHE A 22 0.04 -1.94 -9.68
N HIS A 23 -0.37 -1.42 -10.83
CA HIS A 23 -1.74 -0.96 -11.08
C HIS A 23 -2.77 -2.09 -11.07
N ALA A 24 -2.37 -3.29 -11.46
CA ALA A 24 -3.21 -4.48 -11.39
C ALA A 24 -3.37 -5.04 -9.96
N ASP A 25 -2.52 -4.66 -9.01
CA ASP A 25 -2.60 -5.07 -7.62
C ASP A 25 -3.42 -4.06 -6.81
N HIS A 26 -4.68 -4.41 -6.57
CA HIS A 26 -5.61 -3.57 -5.83
C HIS A 26 -5.11 -3.24 -4.42
N HIS A 27 -4.50 -4.21 -3.72
CA HIS A 27 -3.98 -4.00 -2.37
C HIS A 27 -2.81 -3.03 -2.39
N ALA A 28 -1.88 -3.18 -3.34
CA ALA A 28 -0.71 -2.30 -3.44
C ALA A 28 -1.10 -0.85 -3.75
N ILE A 29 -2.09 -0.65 -4.63
CA ILE A 29 -2.59 0.69 -4.95
C ILE A 29 -3.35 1.32 -3.79
N GLU A 30 -4.23 0.57 -3.13
CA GLU A 30 -5.03 1.07 -2.02
C GLU A 30 -4.13 1.48 -0.85
N PHE A 31 -3.18 0.61 -0.50
CA PHE A 31 -2.17 0.87 0.51
C PHE A 31 -1.39 2.17 0.24
N LEU A 32 -0.80 2.31 -0.95
CA LEU A 32 -0.05 3.51 -1.29
C LEU A 32 -0.93 4.77 -1.26
N CYS A 33 -2.14 4.69 -1.81
CA CYS A 33 -3.04 5.84 -1.89
C CYS A 33 -3.51 6.29 -0.50
N ASP A 34 -3.75 5.38 0.43
CA ASP A 34 -4.20 5.73 1.78
C ASP A 34 -3.14 6.52 2.56
N TYR A 35 -1.88 6.11 2.47
CA TYR A 35 -0.76 6.85 3.07
C TYR A 35 -0.49 8.18 2.37
N LEU A 36 -0.56 8.23 1.04
CA LEU A 36 -0.47 9.49 0.31
C LEU A 36 -1.61 10.45 0.67
N ARG A 37 -2.83 9.93 0.91
CA ARG A 37 -3.98 10.74 1.34
C ARG A 37 -3.73 11.35 2.71
N LEU A 38 -3.20 10.57 3.64
CA LEU A 38 -2.80 11.02 4.99
C LEU A 38 -1.76 12.15 4.92
N LEU A 39 -0.76 12.01 4.04
CA LEU A 39 0.25 13.04 3.76
C LEU A 39 -0.35 14.32 3.17
N THR A 40 -1.28 14.20 2.21
CA THR A 40 -1.91 15.36 1.57
C THR A 40 -2.82 16.15 2.50
N LEU A 41 -3.40 15.50 3.51
CA LEU A 41 -4.21 16.14 4.55
C LEU A 41 -3.37 16.90 5.59
N GLY A 42 -2.03 16.83 5.51
CA GLY A 42 -1.12 17.51 6.44
C GLY A 42 -1.15 16.95 7.86
N ALA A 43 -1.72 15.76 8.04
CA ALA A 43 -2.06 15.20 9.35
C ALA A 43 -0.89 14.49 10.05
N SER A 44 0.26 14.31 9.39
CA SER A 44 1.30 13.41 9.90
C SER A 44 2.70 13.76 9.40
N ASN A 45 3.71 13.46 10.22
CA ASN A 45 5.12 13.55 9.85
C ASN A 45 5.46 12.47 8.81
N PRO A 46 6.04 12.81 7.64
CA PRO A 46 6.40 11.84 6.61
C PRO A 46 7.24 10.67 7.11
N HIS A 47 8.15 10.91 8.07
CA HIS A 47 8.99 9.86 8.65
C HIS A 47 8.22 8.87 9.53
N GLU A 48 7.16 9.33 10.19
CA GLU A 48 6.30 8.45 10.98
C GLU A 48 5.46 7.58 10.06
N ILE A 49 4.94 8.15 8.97
CA ILE A 49 4.22 7.40 7.94
C ILE A 49 5.11 6.33 7.31
N GLU A 50 6.34 6.68 6.95
CA GLU A 50 7.32 5.73 6.42
C GLU A 50 7.55 4.56 7.40
N SER A 51 7.75 4.86 8.69
CA SER A 51 7.97 3.83 9.71
C SER A 51 6.76 2.90 9.89
N VAL A 52 5.54 3.45 9.81
CA VAL A 52 4.30 2.67 9.89
C VAL A 52 4.12 1.81 8.64
N MET A 53 4.42 2.38 7.47
CA MET A 53 4.35 1.68 6.18
C MET A 53 5.30 0.48 6.15
N ASP A 54 6.53 0.63 6.63
CA ASP A 54 7.52 -0.45 6.72
C ASP A 54 7.06 -1.56 7.69
N ALA A 55 6.55 -1.18 8.87
CA ALA A 55 6.05 -2.15 9.85
C ALA A 55 4.85 -2.96 9.32
N GLU A 56 3.96 -2.33 8.56
CA GLU A 56 2.81 -3.01 7.95
C GLU A 56 3.22 -3.95 6.83
N LEU A 57 4.21 -3.57 6.01
CA LEU A 57 4.78 -4.44 4.98
C LEU A 57 5.45 -5.68 5.58
N GLU A 58 6.20 -5.52 6.67
CA GLU A 58 6.84 -6.63 7.37
C GLU A 58 5.80 -7.58 7.97
N LYS A 59 4.76 -7.04 8.63
CA LYS A 59 3.64 -7.84 9.14
C LYS A 59 2.89 -8.58 8.04
N HIS A 60 2.61 -7.94 6.92
CA HIS A 60 1.97 -8.57 5.78
C HIS A 60 2.85 -9.71 5.20
N HIS A 61 4.16 -9.52 5.17
CA HIS A 61 5.11 -10.56 4.77
C HIS A 61 5.06 -11.75 5.73
N GLU A 62 5.10 -11.50 7.05
CA GLU A 62 4.99 -12.52 8.08
C GLU A 62 3.65 -13.28 8.02
N GLU A 63 2.54 -12.59 7.79
CA GLU A 63 1.20 -13.18 7.68
C GLU A 63 1.06 -14.11 6.47
N LEU A 64 1.63 -13.73 5.32
CA LEU A 64 1.71 -14.60 4.14
C LEU A 64 2.51 -15.89 4.44
N HIS A 65 3.58 -15.79 5.23
CA HIS A 65 4.38 -16.97 5.65
C HIS A 65 3.67 -17.80 6.71
N ALA A 66 2.89 -17.18 7.61
CA ALA A 66 2.15 -17.87 8.66
C ALA A 66 1.05 -18.79 8.11
N ILE A 67 0.43 -18.42 6.97
CA ILE A 67 -0.53 -19.28 6.27
C ILE A 67 0.15 -20.58 5.83
N SER A 68 1.39 -20.52 5.30
CA SER A 68 2.16 -21.71 4.92
C SER A 68 2.45 -22.63 6.12
N GLY A 69 2.80 -22.04 7.28
CA GLY A 69 3.05 -22.78 8.52
C GLY A 69 1.80 -23.46 9.10
N ALA A 70 0.62 -22.86 8.93
CA ALA A 70 -0.65 -23.43 9.41
C ALA A 70 -1.06 -24.71 8.66
N TRP A 71 -0.68 -24.88 7.40
CA TRP A 71 -0.90 -26.14 6.67
C TRP A 71 0.07 -27.24 7.12
N GLN A 72 1.30 -26.90 7.47
CA GLN A 72 2.30 -27.86 7.97
C GLN A 72 1.97 -28.40 9.37
N SER A 73 1.28 -27.62 10.20
CA SER A 73 0.86 -28.06 11.54
C SER A 73 -0.41 -28.91 11.56
N MET A 74 -1.11 -29.02 10.43
CA MET A 74 -2.26 -29.92 10.25
C MET A 74 -1.92 -31.24 9.53
N ALA A 75 -0.66 -31.44 9.09
CA ALA A 75 -0.20 -32.65 8.40
C ALA A 75 0.51 -33.64 9.34
#